data_AF-A0A9D8EEI4-F1
#
_entry.id   AF-A0A9D8EEI4-F1
#
_cell.length_a   1.000
_cell.length_b   1.000
_cell.length_c   1.000
_cell.angle_alpha   90.00
_cell.angle_beta   90.00
_cell.angle_gamma   90.00
#
_symmetry.space_group_name_H-M   'P 1'
#
loop_
_entity.id
_entity.type
_entity.pdbx_description
1 polymer ?
#
loop_
_entity_poly.entity_id
_entity_poly.type
_entity_poly.pdbx_seq_one_letter_code
_entity_poly.pdbx_strand_id
1 'polypeptide(L)'
;MTEPGQASKIIKENELKALFFMKYCQIDNAEKILLDNIKKYAQSTLTYDLLIKIYEEKKDFHSQIKILNEAIKNTSKSSFYRKLKKQVIISKIFSDIFKK
;
A
#
# COMPACT_ATOMS: atom_id res chain seq x y z
N MET A 1 -17.76 8.66 18.25
CA MET A 1 -17.75 7.30 17.66
C MET A 1 -18.41 7.38 16.29
N THR A 2 -17.65 7.21 15.21
CA THR A 2 -18.19 7.18 13.83
C THR A 2 -18.87 5.84 13.58
N GLU A 3 -20.08 5.85 13.04
CA GLU A 3 -20.81 4.63 12.69
C GLU A 3 -19.99 3.75 11.72
N PRO A 4 -20.03 2.42 11.85
CA PRO A 4 -19.22 1.50 11.04
C PRO A 4 -19.42 1.67 9.52
N GLY A 5 -20.58 2.17 9.08
CA GLY A 5 -20.84 2.49 7.66
C GLY A 5 -20.11 3.74 7.16
N GLN A 6 -19.89 4.73 8.02
CA GLN A 6 -19.28 6.02 7.64
C GLN A 6 -17.77 5.89 7.42
N ALA A 7 -17.09 5.08 8.23
CA ALA A 7 -15.67 4.77 8.07
C ALA A 7 -15.38 4.06 6.73
N SER A 8 -16.19 3.03 6.40
CA SER A 8 -16.05 2.28 5.15
C SER A 8 -16.24 3.18 3.91
N LYS A 9 -17.16 4.13 3.97
CA LYS A 9 -17.39 5.10 2.88
C LYS A 9 -16.17 6.01 2.67
N ILE A 10 -15.62 6.59 3.73
CA ILE A 10 -14.45 7.48 3.67
C ILE A 10 -13.23 6.75 3.08
N ILE A 11 -12.98 5.50 3.51
CA ILE A 11 -11.89 4.68 2.98
C ILE A 11 -12.01 4.54 1.46
N LYS A 12 -13.19 4.14 0.98
CA LYS A 12 -13.44 3.92 -0.45
C LYS A 12 -13.33 5.22 -1.26
N GLU A 13 -13.84 6.32 -0.75
CA GLU A 13 -13.69 7.63 -1.39
C GLU A 13 -12.22 8.03 -1.51
N ASN A 14 -11.42 7.79 -0.46
CA ASN A 14 -9.99 8.06 -0.47
C ASN A 14 -9.23 7.16 -1.43
N GLU A 15 -9.59 5.88 -1.54
CA GLU A 15 -9.02 4.93 -2.51
C GLU A 15 -9.32 5.37 -3.96
N LEU A 16 -10.54 5.81 -4.23
CA LEU A 16 -10.91 6.36 -5.55
C LEU A 16 -10.14 7.64 -5.87
N LYS A 17 -10.01 8.56 -4.91
CA LYS A 17 -9.18 9.77 -5.06
C LYS A 17 -7.71 9.42 -5.31
N ALA A 18 -7.17 8.45 -4.59
CA ALA A 18 -5.80 7.98 -4.79
C ALA A 18 -5.58 7.43 -6.20
N LEU A 19 -6.49 6.59 -6.70
CA LEU A 19 -6.45 6.10 -8.08
C LEU A 19 -6.48 7.23 -9.11
N PHE A 20 -7.32 8.25 -8.88
CA PHE A 20 -7.35 9.45 -9.72
C PHE A 20 -5.99 10.18 -9.67
N PHE A 21 -5.45 10.45 -8.48
CA PHE A 21 -4.14 11.09 -8.34
C PHE A 21 -3.02 10.30 -9.02
N MET A 22 -2.99 8.97 -8.88
CA MET A 22 -2.02 8.11 -9.57
C MET A 22 -2.12 8.25 -11.09
N LYS A 23 -3.34 8.30 -11.64
CA LYS A 23 -3.57 8.49 -13.08
C LYS A 23 -3.01 9.81 -13.62
N TYR A 24 -3.00 10.86 -12.81
CA TYR A 24 -2.43 12.17 -13.16
C TYR A 24 -1.02 12.40 -12.60
N CYS A 25 -0.29 11.31 -12.30
CA CYS A 25 1.09 11.34 -11.79
C CYS A 25 1.28 12.14 -10.48
N GLN A 26 0.21 12.38 -9.72
CA GLN A 26 0.25 13.04 -8.41
C GLN A 26 0.51 12.02 -7.29
N ILE A 27 1.63 11.31 -7.37
CA ILE A 27 1.90 10.13 -6.54
C ILE A 27 1.97 10.48 -5.04
N ASP A 28 2.53 11.64 -4.67
CA ASP A 28 2.61 12.07 -3.26
C ASP A 28 1.23 12.32 -2.64
N ASN A 29 0.29 12.86 -3.43
CA ASN A 29 -1.09 13.08 -2.99
C ASN A 29 -1.82 11.75 -2.78
N ALA A 30 -1.60 10.80 -3.69
CA ALA A 30 -2.14 9.44 -3.57
C ALA A 30 -1.58 8.73 -2.34
N GLU A 31 -0.28 8.84 -2.07
CA GLU A 31 0.34 8.25 -0.89
C GLU A 31 -0.25 8.83 0.39
N LYS A 32 -0.31 10.16 0.49
CA LYS A 32 -0.77 10.87 1.69
C LYS A 32 -2.18 10.42 2.09
N ILE A 33 -3.11 10.37 1.14
CA ILE A 33 -4.51 10.03 1.43
C ILE A 33 -4.69 8.56 1.83
N LEU A 34 -3.87 7.65 1.27
CA LEU A 34 -3.88 6.23 1.63
C LEU A 34 -3.21 5.97 2.98
N LEU A 35 -2.14 6.70 3.33
CA LEU A 35 -1.56 6.62 4.66
C LEU A 35 -2.53 7.10 5.75
N ASP A 36 -3.35 8.11 5.44
CA ASP A 36 -4.42 8.55 6.34
C ASP A 36 -5.51 7.47 6.51
N ASN A 37 -5.81 6.69 5.47
CA ASN A 37 -6.67 5.50 5.60
C ASN A 37 -6.07 4.50 6.60
N ILE A 38 -4.78 4.16 6.51
CA ILE A 38 -4.15 3.21 7.44
C ILE A 38 -4.21 3.73 8.88
N LYS A 39 -3.87 5.01 9.11
CA LYS A 39 -3.85 5.59 10.45
C LYS A 39 -5.20 5.53 11.16
N LYS A 40 -6.29 5.68 10.40
CA LYS A 40 -7.66 5.69 10.94
C LYS A 40 -8.32 4.31 10.88
N TYR A 41 -8.02 3.53 9.85
CA TYR A 41 -8.74 2.31 9.45
C TYR A 41 -7.81 1.31 8.73
N ALA A 42 -7.00 0.58 9.50
CA ALA A 42 -5.94 -0.29 8.98
C ALA A 42 -6.39 -1.59 8.28
N GLN A 43 -7.68 -1.83 8.03
CA GLN A 43 -8.14 -3.16 7.53
C GLN A 43 -8.34 -3.22 6.01
N SER A 44 -8.31 -2.09 5.30
CA SER A 44 -8.58 -2.10 3.86
C SER A 44 -7.43 -2.70 3.06
N THR A 45 -7.70 -3.85 2.43
CA THR A 45 -6.75 -4.52 1.53
C THR A 45 -6.38 -3.64 0.34
N LEU A 46 -7.35 -2.96 -0.28
CA LEU A 46 -7.10 -2.12 -1.45
C LEU A 46 -6.16 -0.96 -1.12
N THR A 47 -6.33 -0.34 0.05
CA THR A 47 -5.42 0.71 0.54
C THR A 47 -3.97 0.21 0.59
N TYR A 48 -3.72 -1.00 1.12
CA TYR A 48 -2.37 -1.58 1.13
C TYR A 48 -1.86 -1.89 -0.28
N ASP A 49 -2.69 -2.48 -1.14
CA ASP A 49 -2.31 -2.82 -2.51
C ASP A 49 -1.87 -1.58 -3.30
N LEU A 50 -2.61 -0.47 -3.15
CA LEU A 50 -2.28 0.81 -3.79
C LEU A 50 -0.98 1.40 -3.26
N LEU A 51 -0.75 1.37 -1.94
CA LEU A 51 0.50 1.84 -1.35
C LEU A 51 1.71 1.00 -1.79
N ILE A 52 1.56 -0.32 -1.88
CA ILE A 52 2.62 -1.21 -2.37
C ILE A 52 3.01 -0.83 -3.80
N LYS A 53 2.02 -0.56 -4.66
CA LYS A 53 2.23 -0.10 -6.04
C LYS A 53 2.91 1.27 -6.10
N ILE A 54 2.47 2.23 -5.28
CA ILE A 54 3.11 3.55 -5.19
C ILE A 54 4.59 3.43 -4.84
N TYR A 55 4.94 2.62 -3.83
CA TYR A 55 6.33 2.47 -3.42
C TYR A 55 7.17 1.67 -4.42
N GLU A 56 6.56 0.78 -5.19
CA GLU A 56 7.21 0.15 -6.35
C GLU A 56 7.57 1.19 -7.42
N GLU A 57 6.62 2.04 -7.81
CA GLU A 57 6.83 3.11 -8.81
C GLU A 57 7.91 4.12 -8.35
N LYS A 58 7.90 4.46 -7.06
CA LYS A 58 8.92 5.33 -6.44
C LYS A 58 10.29 4.65 -6.28
N LYS A 59 10.39 3.34 -6.49
CA LYS A 59 11.56 2.51 -6.17
C LYS A 59 11.97 2.63 -4.68
N ASP A 60 11.02 2.93 -3.80
CA ASP A 60 11.23 3.00 -2.36
C ASP A 60 10.99 1.63 -1.72
N PHE A 61 12.03 0.80 -1.78
CA PHE A 61 12.00 -0.54 -1.24
C PHE A 61 11.73 -0.57 0.27
N HIS A 62 12.26 0.39 1.03
CA HIS A 62 12.12 0.39 2.49
C HIS A 62 10.67 0.62 2.90
N SER A 63 10.03 1.63 2.33
CA SER A 63 8.62 1.92 2.59
C SER A 63 7.72 0.79 2.08
N GLN A 64 8.03 0.21 0.92
CA GLN A 64 7.29 -0.95 0.39
C GLN A 64 7.29 -2.13 1.39
N ILE A 65 8.45 -2.46 1.98
CA ILE A 65 8.55 -3.54 2.97
C ILE A 65 7.79 -3.20 4.27
N LYS A 66 7.83 -1.94 4.72
CA LYS A 66 7.05 -1.50 5.89
C LYS A 66 5.55 -1.71 5.67
N ILE A 67 5.02 -1.27 4.53
CA ILE A 67 3.61 -1.46 4.19
C ILE A 67 3.23 -2.93 4.08
N LEU A 68 4.06 -3.76 3.46
CA LEU A 68 3.83 -5.21 3.42
C LEU A 68 3.74 -5.82 4.82
N ASN A 69 4.60 -5.41 5.75
CA ASN A 69 4.52 -5.89 7.13
C ASN A 69 3.22 -5.46 7.82
N GLU A 70 2.78 -4.23 7.61
CA GLU A 70 1.50 -3.76 8.15
C GLU A 70 0.30 -4.48 7.53
N ALA A 71 0.32 -4.73 6.22
CA ALA A 71 -0.71 -5.51 5.54
C ALA A 71 -0.82 -6.94 6.08
N ILE A 72 0.32 -7.57 6.41
CA ILE A 72 0.35 -8.92 7.02
C ILE A 72 -0.32 -8.93 8.40
N LYS A 73 -0.19 -7.86 9.19
CA LYS A 73 -0.77 -7.76 10.54
C LYS A 73 -2.26 -7.43 10.52
N ASN A 74 -2.67 -6.52 9.64
CA ASN A 74 -3.97 -5.86 9.75
C ASN A 74 -5.01 -6.35 8.75
N THR A 75 -4.68 -7.28 7.85
CA THR A 75 -5.62 -7.81 6.85
C THR A 75 -5.81 -9.32 6.96
N SER A 76 -6.96 -9.81 6.47
CA SER A 76 -7.23 -11.25 6.36
C SER A 76 -6.38 -11.95 5.29
N LYS A 77 -5.74 -11.20 4.38
CA LYS A 77 -4.89 -11.70 3.30
C LYS A 77 -3.41 -11.83 3.68
N SER A 78 -3.12 -12.04 4.98
CA SER A 78 -1.75 -12.09 5.49
C SER A 78 -0.84 -13.10 4.78
N SER A 79 -1.36 -14.26 4.37
CA SER A 79 -0.61 -15.30 3.65
C SER A 79 -0.16 -14.82 2.26
N PHE A 80 -1.01 -14.06 1.56
CA PHE A 80 -0.69 -13.45 0.28
C PHE A 80 0.43 -12.40 0.44
N TYR A 81 0.29 -11.47 1.38
CA TYR A 81 1.30 -10.43 1.60
C TYR A 81 2.65 -11.00 2.08
N ARG A 82 2.67 -12.11 2.83
CA ARG A 82 3.92 -12.82 3.16
C ARG A 82 4.61 -13.36 1.91
N LYS A 83 3.87 -13.93 0.97
CA LYS A 83 4.43 -14.43 -0.30
C LYS A 83 4.95 -13.26 -1.15
N LEU A 84 4.15 -12.20 -1.29
CA LEU A 84 4.52 -11.00 -2.03
C LEU A 84 5.78 -10.35 -1.45
N LYS A 85 5.89 -10.24 -0.13
CA LYS A 85 7.10 -9.72 0.54
C LYS A 85 8.34 -10.54 0.21
N LYS A 86 8.25 -11.88 0.20
CA LYS A 86 9.38 -12.73 -0.20
C LYS A 86 9.80 -12.46 -1.64
N GLN A 87 8.84 -12.33 -2.55
CA GLN A 87 9.12 -12.00 -3.95
C GLN A 87 9.82 -10.65 -4.08
N VAL A 88 9.32 -9.60 -3.43
CA VAL A 88 9.92 -8.25 -3.46
C VAL A 88 11.36 -8.27 -2.95
N ILE A 89 11.65 -8.95 -1.84
CA ILE A 89 13.01 -9.09 -1.30
C ILE A 89 13.93 -9.80 -2.30
N ILE A 90 13.47 -10.93 -2.85
CA ILE A 90 14.24 -11.71 -3.82
C ILE A 90 14.53 -10.86 -5.06
N SER A 91 13.52 -10.20 -5.62
CA SER A 91 13.66 -9.31 -6.79
C SER A 91 14.65 -8.17 -6.52
N LYS A 92 14.67 -7.60 -5.32
CA LYS A 92 15.64 -6.57 -4.93
C LYS A 92 17.06 -7.12 -4.88
N ILE A 93 17.27 -8.29 -4.26
CA ILE A 93 18.57 -8.97 -4.23
C ILE A 93 19.07 -9.25 -5.65
N PHE A 94 18.22 -9.80 -6.52
CA PHE A 94 18.57 -10.03 -7.92
C PHE A 94 18.92 -8.72 -8.64
N SER A 95 18.12 -7.67 -8.45
CA SER A 95 18.42 -6.36 -9.04
C SER A 95 19.77 -5.80 -8.57
N ASP A 96 20.16 -6.01 -7.32
CA ASP A 96 21.40 -5.46 -6.78
C ASP A 96 22.63 -6.28 -7.15
N ILE A 97 22.48 -7.60 -7.33
CA ILE A 97 23.57 -8.49 -7.77
C ILE A 97 23.80 -8.42 -9.28
N PHE A 98 22.72 -8.36 -10.07
CA PHE A 98 22.79 -8.57 -11.53
C PHE A 98 22.66 -7.29 -12.37
N LYS A 99 22.35 -6.13 -11.79
CA LYS A 99 22.50 -4.86 -12.52
C LYS A 99 23.97 -4.44 -12.50
N LYS A 100 24.68 -4.82 -13.57
CA LYS A 100 25.84 -4.09 -14.09
C LYS A 100 25.36 -2.83 -14.80
#